data_AF-Q9T3C6-F1
#
_entry.id   AF-Q9T3C6-F1
#
_cell.length_a   1.000
_cell.length_b   1.000
_cell.length_c   1.000
_cell.angle_alpha   90.00
_cell.angle_beta   90.00
_cell.angle_gamma   90.00
#
_symmetry.space_group_name_H-M   'P 1'
#
loop_
_entity.id
_entity.type
_entity.pdbx_description
1 polymer ?
#
loop_
_entity_poly.entity_id
_entity_poly.type
_entity_poly.pdbx_seq_one_letter_code
_entity_poly.pdbx_strand_id
1 'polypeptide(L)' 'ISATGLIGAGIGIAIVFAALINGVSRNPSLRDTLFPMAILGFALSEATGLFCLMISFMLMFMGA' A
#
# COMPACT_ATOMS: atom_id res chain seq x y z
N ILE A 1 -18.26 1.55 0.11
CA ILE A 1 -17.27 2.15 1.04
C ILE A 1 -15.94 1.38 0.99
N SER A 2 -15.95 0.04 1.02
CA SER A 2 -14.74 -0.79 0.79
C SER A 2 -14.04 -0.54 -0.54
N ALA A 3 -14.77 -0.52 -1.65
CA ALA A 3 -14.18 -0.34 -2.98
C ALA A 3 -13.41 0.98 -3.14
N THR A 4 -13.84 2.05 -2.46
CA THR A 4 -13.15 3.34 -2.47
C THR A 4 -11.89 3.35 -1.60
N GLY A 5 -11.83 2.56 -0.51
CA GLY A 5 -10.63 2.42 0.32
C GLY A 5 -9.50 1.66 -0.39
N LEU A 6 -9.85 0.68 -1.23
CA LEU A 6 -8.90 -0.05 -2.08
C LEU A 6 -8.24 0.85 -3.14
N ILE A 7 -8.94 1.88 -3.62
CA ILE A 7 -8.35 2.85 -4.56
C ILE A 7 -7.19 3.61 -3.89
N GLY A 8 -7.36 4.01 -2.63
CA GLY A 8 -6.30 4.68 -1.86
C GLY A 8 -5.08 3.78 -1.65
N ALA A 9 -5.29 2.51 -1.31
CA ALA A 9 -4.23 1.52 -1.18
C ALA A 9 -3.49 1.31 -2.51
N GLY A 10 -4.21 1.19 -3.63
CA GLY A 10 -3.61 1.03 -4.96
C GLY A 10 -2.77 2.24 -5.39
N ILE A 11 -3.24 3.46 -5.14
CA ILE A 11 -2.48 4.69 -5.40
C ILE A 11 -1.21 4.73 -4.52
N GLY A 12 -1.33 4.40 -3.23
CA GLY A 12 -0.20 4.38 -2.32
C GLY A 12 0.90 3.40 -2.76
N ILE A 13 0.52 2.19 -3.19
CA ILE A 13 1.43 1.19 -3.75
C ILE A 13 2.13 1.72 -5.01
N ALA A 14 1.37 2.31 -5.93
CA ALA A 14 1.94 2.86 -7.17
C ALA A 14 3.00 3.94 -6.88
N ILE A 15 2.76 4.82 -5.90
CA ILE A 15 3.70 5.87 -5.51
C ILE A 15 4.96 5.27 -4.87
N VAL A 16 4.82 4.29 -3.97
CA VAL A 16 5.95 3.62 -3.31
C VAL A 16 6.86 2.94 -4.34
N PHE A 17 6.29 2.19 -5.28
CA PHE A 17 7.07 1.54 -6.33
C PHE A 17 7.66 2.54 -7.34
N ALA A 18 6.95 3.64 -7.67
CA ALA A 18 7.49 4.69 -8.53
C ALA A 18 8.71 5.39 -7.88
N ALA A 19 8.67 5.63 -6.57
CA ALA A 19 9.80 6.18 -5.82
C ALA A 19 10.97 5.19 -5.74
N LEU A 20 10.70 3.89 -5.56
CA LEU A 20 11.72 2.84 -5.59
C LEU A 20 12.42 2.80 -6.96
N ILE A 21 11.67 2.78 -8.06
CA ILE A 21 12.24 2.74 -9.41
C ILE A 21 13.12 3.97 -9.67
N ASN A 22 12.63 5.17 -9.32
CA ASN A 22 13.42 6.41 -9.46
C ASN A 22 14.68 6.44 -8.57
N GLY A 23 14.60 5.88 -7.36
CA GLY A 23 15.75 5.79 -6.46
C GLY A 23 16.81 4.83 -6.97
N VAL A 24 16.38 3.64 -7.42
CA VAL A 24 17.27 2.61 -7.98
C VAL A 24 17.85 3.05 -9.32
N SER A 25 17.09 3.76 -10.16
CA SER A 25 17.59 4.27 -11.45
C SER A 25 18.67 5.33 -11.29
N ARG A 26 18.65 6.09 -10.19
CA ARG A 26 19.71 7.06 -9.86
C ARG A 26 20.94 6.37 -9.28
N ASN A 27 20.73 5.54 -8.26
CA ASN A 27 21.81 4.89 -7.52
C ASN A 27 21.50 3.40 -7.32
N PRO A 28 21.90 2.52 -8.25
CA PRO A 28 21.56 1.09 -8.17
C PRO A 28 22.22 0.37 -7.00
N SER A 29 23.33 0.89 -6.45
CA SER A 29 24.01 0.37 -5.27
C SER A 29 23.20 0.45 -3.99
N LEU A 30 22.24 1.39 -3.90
CA LEU A 30 21.38 1.56 -2.73
C LEU A 30 20.13 0.66 -2.76
N ARG A 31 19.98 -0.17 -3.79
CA ARG A 31 18.82 -1.08 -3.97
C ARG A 31 18.57 -1.94 -2.74
N ASP A 32 19.63 -2.48 -2.11
CA ASP A 32 19.51 -3.34 -0.93
C ASP A 32 18.91 -2.62 0.28
N THR A 33 19.10 -1.30 0.37
CA THR A 33 18.53 -0.47 1.44
C THR A 33 17.15 0.09 1.07
N LEU A 34 16.92 0.45 -0.20
CA LEU A 34 15.64 0.98 -0.66
C LEU A 34 14.55 -0.07 -0.78
N PHE A 35 14.90 -1.32 -1.14
CA PHE A 35 13.91 -2.38 -1.34
C PHE A 35 13.15 -2.76 -0.05
N PRO A 36 13.80 -2.96 1.11
CA PRO A 36 13.10 -3.16 2.39
C PRO A 36 12.20 -1.98 2.77
N MET A 37 12.65 -0.74 2.53
CA MET A 37 11.82 0.45 2.79
C MET A 37 10.59 0.51 1.89
N ALA A 38 10.73 0.12 0.62
CA ALA A 38 9.60 0.04 -0.30
C ALA A 38 8.61 -1.07 0.12
N ILE A 39 9.09 -2.22 0.59
CA ILE A 39 8.22 -3.27 1.16
C ILE A 39 7.49 -2.78 2.42
N LEU A 40 8.16 -2.01 3.29
CA LEU A 40 7.53 -1.40 4.45
C LEU A 40 6.40 -0.44 4.03
N GLY A 41 6.66 0.42 3.03
CA GLY A 41 5.66 1.34 2.48
C GLY A 41 4.49 0.62 1.80
N PHE A 42 4.79 -0.46 1.06
CA PHE A 42 3.79 -1.34 0.46
C PHE A 42 2.89 -1.99 1.53
N ALA A 43 3.50 -2.57 2.58
CA ALA A 43 2.76 -3.20 3.67
C ALA A 43 1.85 -2.20 4.42
N LEU A 44 2.29 -0.95 4.59
CA LEU A 44 1.49 0.10 5.22
C LEU A 44 0.28 0.51 4.36
N SER A 45 0.49 0.62 3.04
CA SER A 45 -0.57 0.92 2.06
C SER A 45 -1.61 -0.20 1.98
N GLU A 46 -1.15 -1.46 2.02
CA GLU A 46 -2.04 -2.63 2.06
C GLU A 46 -2.80 -2.72 3.39
N ALA A 47 -2.15 -2.44 4.53
CA ALA A 47 -2.80 -2.47 5.84
C ALA A 47 -3.99 -1.49 5.93
N THR A 48 -3.87 -0.31 5.32
CA THR A 48 -4.99 0.66 5.26
C THR A 48 -6.13 0.19 4.34
N GLY A 49 -5.82 -0.46 3.22
CA GLY A 49 -6.83 -1.11 2.36
C GLY A 49 -7.57 -2.24 3.06
N LEU A 50 -6.83 -3.14 3.72
CA LEU A 50 -7.39 -4.26 4.49
C LEU A 50 -8.21 -3.78 5.68
N PHE A 51 -7.81 -2.70 6.35
CA PHE A 51 -8.58 -2.11 7.43
C PHE A 51 -9.95 -1.59 6.96
N CYS A 52 -10.00 -0.92 5.80
CA CYS A 52 -11.26 -0.49 5.21
C CYS A 52 -12.17 -1.69 4.84
N LEU A 53 -11.57 -2.76 4.33
CA LEU A 53 -12.27 -4.01 4.01
C LEU A 53 -12.82 -4.68 5.27
N MET A 54 -12.04 -4.73 6.36
CA MET A 54 -12.47 -5.23 7.67
C MET A 54 -13.70 -4.48 8.19
N ILE A 55 -13.68 -3.13 8.18
CA ILE A 55 -14.83 -2.31 8.59
C ILE A 55 -16.04 -2.60 7.71
N SER A 56 -15.84 -2.76 6.39
CA SER A 56 -16.93 -3.04 5.47
C SER A 56 -17.58 -4.40 5.73
N PHE A 57 -16.81 -5.45 6.08
CA PHE A 57 -17.38 -6.73 6.50
C PHE A 57 -18.07 -6.62 7.86
N MET A 58 -17.51 -5.88 8.81
CA MET A 58 -18.15 -5.66 10.11
C MET A 58 -19.53 -5.00 9.95
N LEU A 59 -19.65 -3.99 9.09
CA LEU A 59 -20.93 -3.34 8.79
C LEU A 59 -21.91 -4.27 8.06
N MET A 60 -21.42 -5.12 7.17
CA MET A 60 -22.27 -6.04 6.39
C MET A 60 -22.85 -7.18 7.26
N PHE A 61 -22.09 -7.70 8.23
CA PHE A 61 -22.52 -8.82 9.08
C PHE A 61 -23.14 -8.40 10.41
N MET A 62 -22.90 -7.18 10.88
CA MET A 62 -23.46 -6.67 12.15
C MET A 62 -24.65 -5.71 11.95
N GLY A 63 -24.89 -5.26 10.71
CA GLY A 63 -25.97 -4.34 10.34
C GLY A 63 -27.19 -4.98 9.67
N ALA A 64 -27.37 -6.30 9.79
CA ALA A 64 -28.54 -7.05 9.30
C ALA A 64 -29.36 -7.64 10.44
#